data_AF-A0A160MWW5-F1
#
_entry.id   AF-A0A160MWW5-F1
#
_cell.length_a   1.000
_cell.length_b   1.000
_cell.length_c   1.000
_cell.angle_alpha   90.00
_cell.angle_beta   90.00
_cell.angle_gamma   90.00
#
_symmetry.space_group_name_H-M   'P 1'
#
loop_
_entity.id
_entity.type
_entity.pdbx_description
1 polymer ?
#
loop_
_entity_poly.entity_id
_entity_poly.type
_entity_poly.pdbx_seq_one_letter_code
_entity_poly.pdbx_strand_id
1 'polypeptide(L)'
;MDCCSVEFVPIDMATLARTTALFEQIRASKEEGVALDDSVFSAQLTDGERSFFWSPSEDERAEWSAMWLGTPPGQRHLLPGPQWDLGSMLDSIADGEYDLMTIEDRGQSHHLLFNPLSYPFGGTGCMVAFLECFGHKVITINDGTGRVPYAPRLLWKPKGR
;
A
#
# COMPACT_ATOMS: atom_id res chain seq x y z
N MET A 1 -23.27 4.85 7.25
CA MET A 1 -21.98 5.56 7.18
C MET A 1 -21.30 4.97 5.96
N ASP A 2 -21.04 5.77 4.93
CA ASP A 2 -20.35 5.26 3.75
C ASP A 2 -18.92 4.90 4.14
N CYS A 3 -18.52 3.67 3.81
CA CYS A 3 -17.21 3.15 4.12
C CYS A 3 -16.10 3.91 3.37
N CYS A 4 -14.91 3.99 3.96
CA CYS A 4 -13.75 4.51 3.24
C CYS A 4 -13.33 3.51 2.16
N SER A 5 -12.72 4.02 1.08
CA SER A 5 -12.43 3.21 -0.10
C SER A 5 -11.22 3.68 -0.88
N VAL A 6 -10.48 2.72 -1.43
CA VAL A 6 -9.57 2.92 -2.56
C VAL A 6 -10.21 2.33 -3.81
N GLU A 7 -10.60 3.19 -4.74
CA GLU A 7 -11.21 2.78 -6.01
C GLU A 7 -10.14 2.50 -7.05
N PHE A 8 -10.28 1.40 -7.79
CA PHE A 8 -9.34 0.98 -8.81
C PHE A 8 -10.01 0.27 -9.98
N VAL A 9 -9.32 0.23 -11.12
CA VAL A 9 -9.68 -0.59 -12.27
C VAL A 9 -8.73 -1.80 -12.31
N PRO A 10 -9.27 -3.04 -12.32
CA PRO A 10 -8.43 -4.23 -12.42
C PRO A 10 -7.75 -4.28 -13.79
N ILE A 11 -6.52 -4.79 -13.82
CA ILE A 11 -5.80 -5.02 -15.08
C ILE A 11 -6.46 -6.14 -15.90
N ASP A 12 -6.88 -7.19 -15.21
CA ASP A 12 -7.66 -8.30 -15.73
C ASP A 12 -8.35 -9.04 -14.55
N MET A 13 -9.32 -9.89 -14.87
CA MET A 13 -10.13 -10.58 -13.86
C MET A 13 -9.38 -11.71 -13.13
N ALA A 14 -8.38 -12.33 -13.76
CA ALA A 14 -7.60 -13.40 -13.13
C ALA A 14 -6.66 -12.81 -12.06
N THR A 15 -6.02 -11.69 -12.36
CA THR A 15 -5.20 -10.92 -11.44
C THR A 15 -6.05 -10.32 -10.32
N LEU A 16 -7.25 -9.82 -10.63
CA LEU A 16 -8.20 -9.39 -9.60
C LEU A 16 -8.55 -10.53 -8.63
N ALA A 17 -8.88 -11.72 -9.14
CA ALA A 17 -9.22 -12.86 -8.28
C ALA A 17 -8.07 -13.23 -7.33
N ARG A 18 -6.81 -13.19 -7.81
CA ARG A 18 -5.63 -13.37 -6.96
C ARG A 18 -5.47 -12.26 -5.92
N THR A 19 -5.67 -11.01 -6.33
CA THR A 19 -5.60 -9.84 -5.45
C THR A 19 -6.62 -9.95 -4.32
N THR A 20 -7.87 -10.30 -4.65
CA THR A 20 -8.94 -10.51 -3.65
C THR A 20 -8.61 -11.67 -2.72
N ALA A 21 -8.12 -12.80 -3.23
CA ALA A 21 -7.75 -13.93 -2.38
C ALA A 21 -6.62 -13.58 -1.40
N LEU A 22 -5.62 -12.81 -1.83
CA LEU A 22 -4.54 -12.35 -0.96
C LEU A 22 -5.01 -11.28 0.03
N PHE A 23 -5.89 -10.38 -0.40
CA PHE A 23 -6.51 -9.37 0.47
C PHE A 23 -7.28 -10.02 1.62
N GLU A 24 -8.09 -11.04 1.35
CA GLU A 24 -8.83 -11.74 2.41
C GLU A 24 -7.90 -12.47 3.38
N GLN A 25 -6.76 -12.99 2.92
CA GLN A 25 -5.73 -13.54 3.82
C GLN A 25 -5.15 -12.46 4.74
N ILE A 26 -4.75 -11.31 4.18
CA ILE A 26 -4.21 -10.17 4.96
C ILE A 26 -5.24 -9.70 5.99
N ARG A 27 -6.49 -9.54 5.56
CA ARG A 27 -7.60 -9.13 6.41
C ARG A 27 -7.77 -10.10 7.57
N ALA A 28 -7.86 -11.41 7.30
CA ALA A 28 -8.03 -12.42 8.33
C ALA A 28 -6.85 -12.43 9.32
N SER A 29 -5.61 -12.37 8.82
CA SER A 29 -4.43 -12.28 9.69
C SER A 29 -4.45 -11.03 10.58
N LYS A 30 -4.84 -9.88 10.04
CA LYS A 30 -4.97 -8.64 10.84
C LYS A 30 -6.06 -8.75 11.91
N GLU A 31 -7.23 -9.30 11.56
CA GLU A 31 -8.35 -9.49 12.50
C GLU A 31 -7.99 -10.47 13.64
N GLU A 32 -7.22 -11.50 13.34
CA GLU A 32 -6.74 -12.49 14.31
C GLU A 32 -5.50 -12.03 15.11
N GLY A 33 -4.90 -10.88 14.75
CA GLY A 33 -3.65 -10.40 15.34
C GLY A 33 -2.43 -11.27 15.02
N VAL A 34 -2.48 -11.98 13.90
CA VAL A 34 -1.39 -12.82 13.38
C VAL A 34 -0.44 -11.95 12.55
N ALA A 35 0.87 -12.13 12.77
CA ALA A 35 1.89 -11.41 12.03
C ALA A 35 1.81 -11.71 10.53
N LEU A 36 1.87 -10.65 9.71
CA LEU A 36 1.98 -10.75 8.26
C LEU A 36 3.43 -11.08 7.91
N ASP A 37 3.73 -12.35 7.60
CA ASP A 37 5.10 -12.79 7.29
C ASP A 37 5.48 -12.45 5.83
N ASP A 38 6.40 -11.50 5.68
CA ASP A 38 6.95 -11.05 4.39
C ASP A 38 7.37 -12.20 3.47
N SER A 39 7.96 -13.27 4.02
CA SER A 39 8.44 -14.41 3.23
C SER A 39 7.28 -15.24 2.66
N VAL A 40 6.22 -15.41 3.44
CA VAL A 40 5.00 -16.11 3.03
C VAL A 40 4.27 -15.29 1.97
N PHE A 41 4.17 -13.97 2.17
CA PHE A 41 3.56 -13.07 1.19
C PHE A 41 4.36 -13.02 -0.11
N SER A 42 5.68 -12.86 -0.02
CA SER A 42 6.58 -12.80 -1.18
C SER A 42 6.50 -14.07 -2.04
N ALA A 43 6.33 -15.24 -1.42
CA ALA A 43 6.18 -16.52 -2.13
C ALA A 43 4.89 -16.64 -2.96
N GLN A 44 3.85 -15.87 -2.63
CA GLN A 44 2.57 -15.85 -3.36
C GLN A 44 2.56 -14.87 -4.55
N LEU A 45 3.56 -13.99 -4.62
CA LEU A 45 3.73 -13.02 -5.69
C LEU A 45 4.44 -13.65 -6.91
N THR A 46 4.22 -13.07 -8.09
CA THR A 46 5.04 -13.34 -9.28
C THR A 46 6.34 -12.54 -9.24
N ASP A 47 7.31 -12.87 -10.10
CA ASP A 47 8.53 -12.06 -10.23
C ASP A 47 8.23 -10.60 -10.63
N GLY A 48 7.22 -10.40 -11.49
CA GLY A 48 6.77 -9.06 -11.88
C GLY A 48 6.21 -8.27 -10.70
N GLU A 49 5.33 -8.89 -9.91
CA GLU A 49 4.74 -8.28 -8.71
C GLU A 49 5.81 -8.00 -7.64
N ARG A 50 6.78 -8.92 -7.44
CA ARG A 50 7.92 -8.68 -6.54
C ARG A 50 8.78 -7.50 -7.00
N SER A 51 8.99 -7.35 -8.31
CA SER A 51 9.79 -6.26 -8.87
C SER A 51 9.19 -4.87 -8.68
N PHE A 52 7.90 -4.79 -8.32
CA PHE A 52 7.26 -3.53 -7.90
C PHE A 52 7.85 -3.00 -6.58
N PHE A 53 8.31 -3.88 -5.70
CA PHE A 53 8.80 -3.44 -4.39
C PHE A 53 10.26 -3.02 -4.47
N TRP A 54 10.60 -1.99 -3.69
CA TRP A 54 11.97 -1.55 -3.54
C TRP A 54 12.77 -2.59 -2.76
N SER A 55 13.84 -3.08 -3.39
CA SER A 55 14.83 -3.94 -2.76
C SER A 55 16.17 -3.20 -2.76
N PRO A 56 16.40 -2.27 -1.81
CA PRO A 56 17.58 -1.43 -1.85
C PRO A 56 18.89 -2.19 -1.73
N SER A 57 19.91 -1.70 -2.43
CA SER A 57 21.28 -2.02 -2.05
C SER A 57 21.64 -1.36 -0.71
N GLU A 58 22.74 -1.81 -0.09
CA GLU A 58 23.21 -1.18 1.15
C GLU A 58 23.55 0.31 0.95
N ASP A 59 24.09 0.66 -0.22
CA ASP A 59 24.41 2.04 -0.59
C ASP A 59 23.15 2.90 -0.74
N GLU A 60 22.10 2.37 -1.40
CA GLU A 60 20.83 3.08 -1.54
C GLU A 60 20.16 3.30 -0.17
N ARG A 61 20.19 2.28 0.70
CA ARG A 61 19.68 2.37 2.07
C ARG A 61 20.45 3.40 2.89
N ALA A 62 21.78 3.43 2.75
CA ALA A 62 22.64 4.41 3.42
C ALA A 62 22.39 5.82 2.90
N GLU A 63 22.22 6.00 1.59
CA GLU A 63 21.88 7.29 0.97
C GLU A 63 20.54 7.82 1.51
N TRP A 64 19.49 6.99 1.49
CA TRP A 64 18.18 7.35 2.04
C TRP A 64 18.27 7.70 3.53
N SER A 65 18.96 6.87 4.32
CA SER A 65 19.12 7.08 5.76
C SER A 65 19.83 8.39 6.07
N ALA A 66 20.88 8.72 5.32
CA ALA A 66 21.61 9.98 5.46
C ALA A 66 20.72 11.19 5.11
N MET A 67 19.93 11.11 4.04
CA MET A 67 18.96 12.16 3.67
C MET A 67 17.89 12.36 4.74
N TRP A 68 17.28 11.28 5.22
CA TRP A 68 16.22 11.30 6.22
C TRP A 68 16.71 11.87 7.56
N LEU A 69 17.83 11.35 8.07
CA LEU A 69 18.39 11.78 9.35
C LEU A 69 18.95 13.21 9.29
N GLY A 70 19.50 13.62 8.14
CA GLY A 70 19.98 14.98 7.91
C GLY A 70 18.87 16.02 7.74
N THR A 71 17.63 15.60 7.48
CA THR A 71 16.48 16.50 7.34
C THR A 71 15.81 16.73 8.71
N PRO A 72 15.57 17.99 9.12
CA PRO A 72 14.91 18.29 10.38
C PRO A 72 13.54 17.61 10.51
N PRO A 73 13.14 17.09 11.69
CA PRO A 73 11.89 16.33 11.85
C PRO A 73 10.65 17.05 11.29
N GLY A 74 10.53 18.37 11.52
CA GLY A 74 9.42 19.19 11.02
C GLY A 74 9.38 19.38 9.50
N GLN A 75 10.41 18.97 8.77
CA GLN A 75 10.51 19.09 7.29
C GLN A 75 10.51 17.73 6.59
N ARG A 76 10.64 16.61 7.31
CA ARG A 76 10.72 15.27 6.71
C ARG A 76 9.49 14.90 5.89
N HIS A 77 8.31 15.38 6.28
CA HIS A 77 7.06 15.17 5.54
C HIS A 77 7.05 15.82 4.15
N LEU A 78 8.00 16.73 3.85
CA LEU A 78 8.18 17.35 2.54
C LEU A 78 9.13 16.56 1.64
N LEU A 79 9.87 15.60 2.20
CA LEU A 79 10.74 14.75 1.39
C LEU A 79 9.89 13.80 0.55
N PRO A 80 10.27 13.55 -0.71
CA PRO A 80 9.72 12.42 -1.43
C PRO A 80 10.15 11.14 -0.69
N GLY A 81 9.20 10.25 -0.43
CA GLY A 81 9.49 8.95 0.18
C GLY A 81 10.12 8.00 -0.83
N PRO A 82 10.86 6.97 -0.38
CA PRO A 82 11.29 5.91 -1.26
C PRO A 82 10.08 5.14 -1.80
N GLN A 83 10.31 4.36 -2.84
CA GLN A 83 9.36 3.33 -3.27
C GLN A 83 9.11 2.36 -2.11
N TRP A 84 7.90 1.82 -2.00
CA TRP A 84 7.56 0.85 -0.96
C TRP A 84 8.43 -0.40 -1.10
N ASP A 85 9.05 -0.84 -0.02
CA ASP A 85 9.44 -2.25 0.13
C ASP A 85 8.23 -3.07 0.63
N LEU A 86 8.30 -4.40 0.45
CA LEU A 86 7.18 -5.29 0.78
C LEU A 86 6.87 -5.29 2.28
N GLY A 87 7.90 -5.36 3.12
CA GLY A 87 7.76 -5.42 4.58
C GLY A 87 7.11 -4.15 5.12
N SER A 88 7.62 -2.97 4.75
CA SER A 88 7.02 -1.70 5.14
C SER A 88 5.55 -1.58 4.74
N MET A 89 5.17 -2.12 3.57
CA MET A 89 3.76 -2.13 3.15
C MET A 89 2.91 -3.04 4.06
N LEU A 90 3.38 -4.25 4.36
CA LEU A 90 2.68 -5.20 5.23
C LEU A 90 2.61 -4.70 6.68
N ASP A 91 3.70 -4.20 7.23
CA ASP A 91 3.76 -3.57 8.56
C ASP A 91 2.77 -2.41 8.66
N SER A 92 2.74 -1.54 7.64
CA SER A 92 1.77 -0.43 7.59
C SER A 92 0.32 -0.92 7.54
N ILE A 93 0.07 -2.08 6.93
CA ILE A 93 -1.26 -2.70 6.96
C ILE A 93 -1.57 -3.29 8.34
N ALA A 94 -0.61 -3.98 8.95
CA ALA A 94 -0.77 -4.61 10.25
C ALA A 94 -1.04 -3.59 11.35
N ASP A 95 -0.26 -2.50 11.38
CA ASP A 95 -0.26 -1.49 12.43
C ASP A 95 -1.34 -0.41 12.26
N GLY A 96 -1.91 -0.26 11.05
CA GLY A 96 -2.92 0.75 10.77
C GLY A 96 -4.18 0.62 11.63
N GLU A 97 -4.69 1.75 12.15
CA GLU A 97 -5.88 1.79 13.01
C GLU A 97 -7.18 1.80 12.18
N TYR A 98 -7.41 0.72 11.44
CA TYR A 98 -8.59 0.50 10.61
C TYR A 98 -8.91 -0.98 10.45
N ASP A 99 -10.16 -1.29 10.19
CA ASP A 99 -10.58 -2.62 9.75
C ASP A 99 -10.53 -2.71 8.23
N LEU A 100 -9.89 -3.77 7.71
CA LEU A 100 -10.03 -4.15 6.30
C LEU A 100 -11.38 -4.86 6.12
N MET A 101 -12.19 -4.42 5.17
CA MET A 101 -13.54 -4.97 4.99
C MET A 101 -13.64 -5.93 3.83
N THR A 102 -13.50 -5.47 2.59
CA THR A 102 -13.65 -6.33 1.40
C THR A 102 -13.19 -5.60 0.14
N ILE A 103 -13.07 -6.33 -0.97
CA ILE A 103 -12.98 -5.76 -2.32
C ILE A 103 -14.31 -6.00 -3.03
N GLU A 104 -15.02 -4.92 -3.38
CA GLU A 104 -16.32 -4.98 -4.05
C GLU A 104 -16.26 -4.55 -5.51
N ASP A 105 -17.02 -5.23 -6.37
CA ASP A 105 -17.36 -4.77 -7.71
C ASP A 105 -18.45 -3.69 -7.63
N ARG A 106 -18.21 -2.53 -8.25
CA ARG A 106 -19.14 -1.39 -8.31
C ARG A 106 -19.47 -1.04 -9.78
N GLY A 107 -19.39 -2.03 -10.67
CA GLY A 107 -19.75 -1.95 -12.09
C GLY A 107 -18.55 -1.60 -12.97
N GLN A 108 -18.18 -0.32 -13.03
CA GLN A 108 -17.06 0.14 -13.89
C GLN A 108 -15.70 0.10 -13.19
N SER A 109 -15.69 -0.05 -11.87
CA SER A 109 -14.51 -0.07 -11.01
C SER A 109 -14.74 -1.00 -9.82
N HIS A 110 -13.63 -1.32 -9.14
CA HIS A 110 -13.63 -2.07 -7.90
C HIS A 110 -13.21 -1.17 -6.74
N HIS A 111 -13.67 -1.49 -5.55
CA HIS A 111 -13.39 -0.72 -4.35
C HIS A 111 -12.82 -1.63 -3.27
N LEU A 112 -11.59 -1.36 -2.85
CA LEU A 112 -11.06 -1.88 -1.59
C LEU A 112 -11.64 -1.03 -0.46
N LEU A 113 -12.48 -1.64 0.36
CA LEU A 113 -13.18 -0.98 1.46
C LEU A 113 -12.47 -1.20 2.79
N PHE A 114 -12.40 -0.15 3.58
CA PHE A 114 -11.87 -0.17 4.94
C PHE A 114 -12.64 0.78 5.86
N ASN A 115 -12.56 0.55 7.16
CA ASN A 115 -13.21 1.35 8.19
C ASN A 115 -12.17 1.90 9.17
N PRO A 116 -11.83 3.20 9.11
CA PRO A 116 -10.98 3.84 10.10
C PRO A 116 -11.56 3.75 11.50
N LEU A 117 -10.74 3.35 12.48
CA LEU A 117 -11.11 3.31 13.89
C LEU A 117 -10.76 4.62 14.62
N SER A 118 -9.83 5.39 14.07
CA SER A 118 -9.39 6.68 14.59
C SER A 118 -8.95 7.62 13.47
N TYR A 119 -8.58 8.86 13.82
CA TYR A 119 -7.83 9.75 12.93
C TYR A 119 -6.67 10.38 13.69
N PRO A 120 -5.41 10.28 13.20
CA PRO A 120 -4.99 9.61 11.96
C PRO A 120 -4.93 8.08 12.09
N PHE A 121 -5.34 7.35 11.04
CA PHE A 121 -5.37 5.87 11.05
C PHE A 121 -4.17 5.18 10.36
N GLY A 122 -3.19 5.94 9.86
CA GLY A 122 -2.03 5.41 9.12
C GLY A 122 -2.04 5.68 7.60
N GLY A 123 -3.16 6.18 7.06
CA GLY A 123 -3.28 6.57 5.65
C GLY A 123 -3.50 5.39 4.70
N THR A 124 -3.65 5.68 3.40
CA THR A 124 -4.04 4.69 2.37
C THR A 124 -2.90 4.22 1.49
N GLY A 125 -1.68 4.72 1.71
CA GLY A 125 -0.53 4.48 0.84
C GLY A 125 -0.14 3.00 0.70
N CYS A 126 -0.32 2.20 1.74
CA CYS A 126 -0.06 0.77 1.74
C CYS A 126 -1.13 -0.01 0.93
N MET A 127 -2.41 0.38 1.02
CA MET A 127 -3.50 -0.21 0.23
C MET A 127 -3.32 0.10 -1.26
N VAL A 128 -2.89 1.32 -1.59
CA VAL A 128 -2.55 1.71 -2.96
C VAL A 128 -1.38 0.87 -3.49
N ALA A 129 -0.31 0.73 -2.71
CA ALA A 129 0.85 -0.08 -3.10
C ALA A 129 0.47 -1.55 -3.32
N PHE A 130 -0.39 -2.10 -2.46
CA PHE A 130 -0.93 -3.44 -2.61
C PHE A 130 -1.67 -3.60 -3.95
N LEU A 131 -2.54 -2.66 -4.32
CA LEU A 131 -3.27 -2.74 -5.59
C LEU A 131 -2.34 -2.54 -6.81
N GLU A 132 -1.44 -1.56 -6.75
CA GLU A 132 -0.52 -1.23 -7.83
C GLU A 132 0.52 -2.34 -8.08
N CYS A 133 0.91 -3.12 -7.07
CA CYS A 133 1.86 -4.24 -7.27
C CYS A 133 1.28 -5.35 -8.16
N PHE A 134 -0.05 -5.53 -8.14
CA PHE A 134 -0.80 -6.38 -9.08
C PHE A 134 -1.10 -5.70 -10.42
N GLY A 135 -0.58 -4.50 -10.66
CA GLY A 135 -0.79 -3.74 -11.89
C GLY A 135 -2.19 -3.12 -12.00
N HIS A 136 -2.98 -3.13 -10.93
CA HIS A 136 -4.27 -2.44 -10.92
C HIS A 136 -4.08 -0.92 -10.93
N LYS A 137 -5.01 -0.22 -11.58
CA LYS A 137 -4.95 1.24 -11.70
C LYS A 137 -5.85 1.91 -10.66
N VAL A 138 -5.26 2.51 -9.63
CA VAL A 138 -6.01 3.30 -8.65
C VAL A 138 -6.52 4.61 -9.29
N ILE A 139 -7.78 4.96 -9.00
CA ILE A 139 -8.48 6.10 -9.61
C ILE A 139 -8.83 7.16 -8.57
N THR A 140 -9.46 6.76 -7.46
CA THR A 140 -9.86 7.69 -6.40
C THR A 140 -9.61 7.09 -5.02
N ILE A 141 -9.45 7.98 -4.05
CA ILE A 141 -9.33 7.63 -2.64
C ILE A 141 -10.41 8.42 -1.90
N ASN A 142 -11.14 7.72 -1.03
CA ASN A 142 -11.97 8.32 -0.01
C ASN A 142 -11.52 7.77 1.34
N ASP A 143 -10.79 8.56 2.11
CA ASP A 143 -10.21 8.20 3.40
C ASP A 143 -11.05 8.70 4.60
N GLY A 144 -12.28 9.15 4.33
CA GLY A 144 -13.16 9.75 5.32
C GLY A 144 -13.05 11.27 5.40
N THR A 145 -12.09 11.89 4.71
CA THR A 145 -11.98 13.36 4.60
C THR A 145 -12.61 13.92 3.31
N GLY A 146 -13.08 13.03 2.43
CA GLY A 146 -13.66 13.35 1.14
C GLY A 146 -13.07 12.47 0.03
N ARG A 147 -13.78 12.41 -1.11
CA ARG A 147 -13.30 11.68 -2.28
C ARG A 147 -12.41 12.57 -3.14
N VAL A 148 -11.19 12.12 -3.39
CA VAL A 148 -10.20 12.83 -4.22
C VAL A 148 -9.66 11.92 -5.32
N PRO A 149 -9.35 12.45 -6.52
CA PRO A 149 -8.60 11.70 -7.52
C PRO A 149 -7.24 11.27 -6.97
N TYR A 150 -6.85 10.02 -7.23
CA TYR A 150 -5.54 9.54 -6.88
C TYR A 150 -4.48 10.17 -7.79
N ALA A 151 -3.43 10.69 -7.16
CA ALA A 151 -2.22 11.15 -7.82
C ALA A 151 -1.04 10.34 -7.27
N PRO A 152 -0.24 9.69 -8.14
CA PRO A 152 0.96 9.00 -7.71
C PRO A 152 1.90 9.92 -6.93
N ARG A 153 2.50 9.40 -5.87
CA ARG A 153 3.45 10.16 -5.04
C ARG A 153 4.74 10.42 -5.81
N LEU A 154 5.36 11.56 -5.54
CA LEU A 154 6.74 11.80 -5.97
C LEU A 154 7.66 10.86 -5.18
N LEU A 155 8.32 9.95 -5.88
CA LEU A 155 9.26 9.01 -5.29
C LEU A 155 10.67 9.59 -5.24
N TRP A 156 11.35 9.35 -4.15
CA TRP A 156 12.79 9.54 -4.07
C TRP A 156 13.48 8.59 -5.05
N LYS A 157 14.55 9.08 -5.68
CA LYS A 157 15.38 8.30 -6.60
C LYS A 157 16.81 8.29 -6.08
N PRO A 158 17.43 7.12 -5.92
CA PRO A 158 18.85 7.04 -5.59
C PRO A 158 19.69 7.63 -6.71
N LYS A 159 20.84 8.21 -6.38
CA LYS A 159 21.71 8.87 -7.39
C LYS A 159 22.34 7.91 -8.39
N GLY A 160 22.43 6.62 -8.05
CA GLY A 160 23.12 5.59 -8.83
C GLY A 160 22.26 4.82 -9.84
N ARG A 161 21.00 5.21 -10.08
CA ARG A 161 20.03 4.47 -10.88
C ARG A 161 19.52 5.23 -12.11
#